data_AF-A0A536E9F4-F1
#
_entry.id   AF-A0A536E9F4-F1
#
_cell.length_a   1.000
_cell.length_b   1.000
_cell.length_c   1.000
_cell.angle_alpha   90.00
_cell.angle_beta   90.00
_cell.angle_gamma   90.00
#
_symmetry.space_group_name_H-M   'P 1'
#
loop_
_entity.id
_entity.type
_entity.pdbx_description
1 polymer ?
#
loop_
_entity_poly.entity_id
_entity_poly.type
_entity_poly.pdbx_seq_one_letter_code
_entity_poly.pdbx_strand_id
1 'polypeptide(L)'
;FSSQTSFDPDDTNGTTIFDQYLHDRLSGDTLRASVAFDGTDPDNDSLGGRPSADGRFVAFDSYATNLVPDDTNGLNDSFLRDLDDGDGVAWAVDNCPMTPGTDQSDADGDGAGDACDTGDTDGDGFSDRAEYRVSTSRTLACGVDAWPADINNDGYSDISDVSALTGVFGEAVPPAPARYNIAPDPPDGFVDITDVSRMTGLFGVRCSP
;
A
#
# COMPACT_ATOMS: atom_id res chain seq x y z
N PHE A 1 -17.10 -11.80 -8.27
CA PHE A 1 -18.33 -12.25 -7.59
C PHE A 1 -19.30 -11.09 -7.50
N SER A 2 -20.57 -11.34 -7.17
CA SER A 2 -21.59 -10.30 -7.06
C SER A 2 -21.98 -10.11 -5.59
N SER A 3 -22.15 -8.88 -5.14
CA SER A 3 -22.57 -8.60 -3.76
C SER A 3 -23.40 -7.33 -3.66
N GLN A 4 -24.34 -7.31 -2.71
CA GLN A 4 -25.02 -6.09 -2.27
C GLN A 4 -24.32 -5.43 -1.08
N THR A 5 -23.39 -6.12 -0.43
CA THR A 5 -22.57 -5.50 0.62
C THR A 5 -21.35 -4.87 -0.02
N SER A 6 -21.07 -3.62 0.37
CA SER A 6 -19.83 -2.93 0.05
C SER A 6 -18.63 -3.74 0.53
N PHE A 7 -17.72 -4.02 -0.40
CA PHE A 7 -16.35 -4.53 -0.15
C PHE A 7 -15.28 -3.53 -0.62
N ASP A 8 -15.73 -2.36 -1.06
CA ASP A 8 -14.95 -1.24 -1.55
C ASP A 8 -15.33 -0.03 -0.67
N PRO A 9 -14.38 0.60 0.05
CA PRO A 9 -14.67 1.72 0.95
C PRO A 9 -15.25 2.95 0.22
N ASP A 10 -15.05 3.07 -1.08
CA ASP A 10 -15.58 4.15 -1.92
C ASP A 10 -16.98 3.82 -2.48
N ASP A 11 -17.54 2.65 -2.16
CA ASP A 11 -18.90 2.28 -2.55
C ASP A 11 -19.95 3.05 -1.74
N THR A 12 -20.65 3.98 -2.42
CA THR A 12 -21.69 4.83 -1.82
C THR A 12 -23.10 4.57 -2.34
N ASN A 13 -23.30 3.63 -3.28
CA ASN A 13 -24.62 3.35 -3.87
C ASN A 13 -25.54 2.51 -2.95
N GLY A 14 -25.01 2.06 -1.81
CA GLY A 14 -25.77 1.48 -0.71
C GLY A 14 -25.85 -0.04 -0.75
N THR A 15 -26.62 -0.63 0.17
CA THR A 15 -26.62 -2.10 0.38
C THR A 15 -27.73 -2.85 -0.35
N THR A 16 -28.35 -2.21 -1.34
CA THR A 16 -29.51 -2.75 -2.07
C THR A 16 -29.25 -2.96 -3.56
N ILE A 17 -28.13 -2.45 -4.07
CA ILE A 17 -27.68 -2.60 -5.45
C ILE A 17 -26.63 -3.71 -5.48
N PHE A 18 -26.69 -4.61 -6.44
CA PHE A 18 -25.63 -5.59 -6.67
C PHE A 18 -24.49 -4.96 -7.45
N ASP A 19 -23.27 -5.06 -6.93
CA ASP A 19 -22.05 -4.73 -7.65
C ASP A 19 -21.30 -5.99 -8.06
N GLN A 20 -20.47 -5.86 -9.09
CA GLN A 20 -19.47 -6.86 -9.45
C GLN A 20 -18.12 -6.52 -8.82
N TYR A 21 -17.59 -7.49 -8.09
CA TYR A 21 -16.28 -7.42 -7.47
C TYR A 21 -15.33 -8.46 -8.09
N LEU A 22 -14.05 -8.10 -8.24
CA LEU A 22 -12.95 -9.02 -8.44
C LEU A 22 -12.18 -9.11 -7.11
N HIS A 23 -11.78 -10.31 -6.71
CA HIS A 23 -10.95 -10.50 -5.53
C HIS A 23 -9.69 -11.23 -5.93
N ASP A 24 -8.56 -10.57 -5.68
CA ASP A 24 -7.26 -11.21 -5.75
C ASP A 24 -7.06 -12.08 -4.52
N ARG A 25 -6.64 -13.32 -4.74
CA ARG A 25 -6.40 -14.29 -3.66
C ARG A 25 -4.94 -14.31 -3.22
N LEU A 26 -4.05 -13.67 -3.98
CA LEU A 26 -2.64 -13.52 -3.65
C LEU A 26 -2.48 -12.35 -2.68
N SER A 27 -2.78 -11.12 -3.12
CA SER A 27 -2.71 -9.92 -2.27
C SER A 27 -3.88 -9.81 -1.28
N GLY A 28 -5.01 -10.48 -1.56
CA GLY A 28 -6.22 -10.33 -0.75
C GLY A 28 -7.06 -9.09 -1.11
N ASP A 29 -6.66 -8.34 -2.13
CA ASP A 29 -7.37 -7.14 -2.55
C ASP A 29 -8.74 -7.46 -3.15
N THR A 30 -9.68 -6.53 -2.98
CA THR A 30 -10.98 -6.60 -3.61
C THR A 30 -11.24 -5.31 -4.37
N LEU A 31 -11.48 -5.45 -5.68
CA LEU A 31 -11.82 -4.36 -6.57
C LEU A 31 -13.29 -4.44 -6.94
N ARG A 32 -13.99 -3.30 -6.99
CA ARG A 32 -15.28 -3.20 -7.66
C ARG A 32 -15.11 -2.96 -9.16
N ALA A 33 -15.46 -3.95 -9.96
CA ALA A 33 -15.37 -3.91 -11.43
C ALA A 33 -16.51 -3.09 -12.07
N SER A 34 -17.67 -3.02 -11.41
CA SER A 34 -18.85 -2.30 -11.90
C SER A 34 -18.84 -0.82 -11.51
N VAL A 35 -17.80 -0.08 -11.86
CA VAL A 35 -17.73 1.39 -11.68
C VAL A 35 -17.64 2.09 -13.03
N ALA A 36 -18.17 3.31 -13.13
CA ALA A 36 -18.05 4.12 -14.34
C ALA A 36 -16.58 4.49 -14.62
N PHE A 37 -16.29 4.99 -15.82
CA PHE A 37 -14.92 5.40 -16.20
C PHE A 37 -14.34 6.50 -15.30
N ASP A 38 -15.19 7.37 -14.77
CA ASP A 38 -14.81 8.43 -13.84
C ASP A 38 -14.79 7.99 -12.36
N GLY A 39 -14.98 6.69 -12.11
CA GLY A 39 -15.02 6.10 -10.77
C GLY A 39 -16.36 6.24 -10.06
N THR A 40 -17.38 6.83 -10.68
CA THR A 40 -18.71 6.94 -10.06
C THR A 40 -19.42 5.60 -9.94
N ASP A 41 -20.20 5.46 -8.86
CA ASP A 41 -20.96 4.25 -8.57
C ASP A 41 -22.06 4.00 -9.61
N PRO A 42 -22.37 2.73 -9.93
CA PRO A 42 -23.51 2.41 -10.76
C PRO A 42 -24.80 2.79 -10.04
N ASP A 43 -25.79 3.28 -10.79
CA ASP A 43 -27.11 3.64 -10.28
C ASP A 43 -28.09 2.45 -10.23
N ASN A 44 -27.65 1.24 -10.61
CA ASN A 44 -28.47 0.03 -10.66
C ASN A 44 -27.64 -1.27 -10.66
N ASP A 45 -28.31 -2.41 -10.57
CA ASP A 45 -27.71 -3.74 -10.42
C ASP A 45 -26.75 -4.11 -11.56
N SER A 46 -25.59 -4.63 -11.17
CA SER A 46 -24.61 -5.30 -12.02
C SER A 46 -24.49 -6.77 -11.61
N LEU A 47 -24.50 -7.70 -12.57
CA LEU A 47 -24.56 -9.14 -12.37
C LEU A 47 -23.61 -9.89 -13.31
N GLY A 48 -23.37 -11.17 -13.02
CA GLY A 48 -22.81 -12.10 -14.01
C GLY A 48 -21.34 -11.87 -14.39
N GLY A 49 -20.49 -11.45 -13.45
CA GLY A 49 -19.06 -11.24 -13.68
C GLY A 49 -18.31 -12.46 -14.21
N ARG A 50 -17.49 -12.24 -15.24
CA ARG A 50 -16.68 -13.24 -15.97
C ARG A 50 -15.27 -12.67 -16.20
N PRO A 51 -14.27 -13.04 -15.39
CA PRO A 51 -12.88 -12.63 -15.62
C PRO A 51 -12.30 -13.38 -16.82
N SER A 52 -11.40 -12.73 -17.57
CA SER A 52 -10.54 -13.35 -18.56
C SER A 52 -9.55 -14.31 -17.89
N ALA A 53 -8.96 -15.21 -18.68
CA ALA A 53 -8.04 -16.23 -18.16
C ALA A 53 -6.77 -15.63 -17.53
N ASP A 54 -6.35 -14.46 -18.00
CA ASP A 54 -5.20 -13.68 -17.53
C ASP A 54 -5.60 -12.61 -16.49
N GLY A 55 -6.87 -12.53 -16.09
CA GLY A 55 -7.36 -11.59 -15.08
C GLY A 55 -7.50 -10.14 -15.53
N ARG A 56 -6.84 -9.72 -16.62
CA ARG A 56 -6.85 -8.33 -17.13
C ARG A 56 -8.23 -7.78 -17.44
N PHE A 57 -9.15 -8.61 -17.92
CA PHE A 57 -10.48 -8.16 -18.31
C PHE A 57 -11.56 -8.80 -17.45
N VAL A 58 -12.60 -8.02 -17.12
CA VAL A 58 -13.82 -8.55 -16.50
C VAL A 58 -15.02 -8.15 -17.33
N ALA A 59 -15.73 -9.14 -17.86
CA ALA A 59 -17.03 -8.92 -18.49
C ALA A 59 -18.16 -9.05 -17.46
N PHE A 60 -19.16 -8.20 -17.53
CA PHE A 60 -20.35 -8.27 -16.66
C PHE A 60 -21.57 -7.66 -17.36
N ASP A 61 -22.76 -7.97 -16.84
CA ASP A 61 -24.00 -7.39 -17.31
C ASP A 61 -24.48 -6.34 -16.29
N SER A 62 -25.01 -5.20 -16.73
CA SER A 62 -25.51 -4.15 -15.83
C SER A 62 -26.77 -3.47 -16.34
N TYR A 63 -27.65 -3.12 -15.40
CA TYR A 63 -28.83 -2.27 -15.62
C TYR A 63 -28.54 -0.78 -15.37
N ALA A 64 -27.30 -0.43 -15.05
CA ALA A 64 -26.93 0.91 -14.66
C ALA A 64 -26.84 1.84 -15.88
N THR A 65 -27.48 3.00 -15.80
CA THR A 65 -27.56 3.96 -16.93
C THR A 65 -26.40 4.95 -16.95
N ASN A 66 -25.48 4.85 -15.99
CA ASN A 66 -24.41 5.81 -15.78
C ASN A 66 -23.00 5.21 -15.85
N LEU A 67 -22.84 3.93 -16.20
CA LEU A 67 -21.52 3.30 -16.36
C LEU A 67 -20.76 3.83 -17.58
N VAL A 68 -21.50 4.16 -18.64
CA VAL A 68 -20.96 4.81 -19.84
C VAL A 68 -21.84 5.99 -20.22
N PRO A 69 -21.26 7.07 -20.78
CA PRO A 69 -22.05 8.15 -21.35
C PRO A 69 -23.04 7.63 -22.39
N ASP A 70 -24.25 8.18 -22.39
CA ASP A 70 -25.33 7.91 -23.34
C ASP A 70 -26.03 6.54 -23.22
N ASP A 71 -25.77 5.76 -22.18
CA ASP A 71 -26.62 4.61 -21.85
C ASP A 71 -27.98 5.08 -21.33
N THR A 72 -29.01 4.95 -22.17
CA THR A 72 -30.33 5.56 -21.94
C THR A 72 -31.50 4.62 -22.22
N ASN A 73 -31.22 3.37 -22.59
CA ASN A 73 -32.25 2.44 -23.05
C ASN A 73 -32.99 1.76 -21.88
N GLY A 74 -32.43 1.79 -20.65
CA GLY A 74 -32.96 1.15 -19.45
C GLY A 74 -33.00 -0.38 -19.52
N LEU A 75 -32.16 -0.98 -20.37
CA LEU A 75 -32.01 -2.41 -20.55
C LEU A 75 -30.76 -2.90 -19.82
N ASN A 76 -30.61 -4.22 -19.78
CA ASN A 76 -29.39 -4.83 -19.30
C ASN A 76 -28.38 -4.86 -20.44
N ASP A 77 -27.23 -4.22 -20.24
CA ASP A 77 -26.15 -4.11 -21.21
C ASP A 77 -24.92 -4.91 -20.75
N SER A 78 -24.14 -5.40 -21.72
CA SER A 78 -22.91 -6.16 -21.44
C SER A 78 -21.69 -5.24 -21.53
N PHE A 79 -20.92 -5.18 -20.45
CA PHE A 79 -19.73 -4.35 -20.30
C PHE A 79 -18.47 -5.21 -20.25
N LEU A 80 -17.35 -4.63 -20.68
CA LEU A 80 -16.00 -5.18 -20.53
C LEU A 80 -15.13 -4.13 -19.85
N ARG A 81 -14.63 -4.43 -18.66
CA ARG A 81 -13.67 -3.60 -17.92
C ARG A 81 -12.26 -4.09 -18.20
N ASP A 82 -11.38 -3.18 -18.62
CA ASP A 82 -9.92 -3.39 -18.60
C ASP A 82 -9.40 -2.99 -17.22
N LEU A 83 -8.58 -3.84 -16.62
CA LEU A 83 -7.97 -3.67 -15.31
C LEU A 83 -6.49 -3.28 -15.39
N ASP A 84 -5.96 -3.10 -16.60
CA ASP A 84 -4.64 -2.54 -16.83
C ASP A 84 -4.55 -1.11 -16.27
N ASP A 85 -3.63 -0.87 -15.35
CA ASP A 85 -3.41 0.44 -14.73
C ASP A 85 -2.48 1.35 -15.57
N GLY A 86 -1.91 0.79 -16.65
CA GLY A 86 -1.13 1.52 -17.65
C GLY A 86 0.35 1.65 -17.32
N ASP A 87 0.88 0.94 -16.33
CA ASP A 87 2.30 0.93 -16.02
C ASP A 87 3.14 0.04 -16.96
N GLY A 88 2.48 -0.85 -17.72
CA GLY A 88 3.11 -1.74 -18.68
C GLY A 88 3.49 -3.11 -18.12
N VAL A 89 3.11 -3.42 -16.88
CA VAL A 89 3.13 -4.73 -16.27
C VAL A 89 1.79 -5.41 -16.53
N ALA A 90 1.83 -6.71 -16.85
CA ALA A 90 0.60 -7.44 -17.14
C ALA A 90 -0.02 -7.94 -15.83
N TRP A 91 -1.34 -7.77 -15.66
CA TRP A 91 -2.13 -8.22 -14.50
C TRP A 91 -1.68 -9.56 -13.90
N ALA A 92 -1.41 -10.57 -14.74
CA ALA A 92 -1.04 -11.92 -14.27
C ALA A 92 0.32 -12.03 -13.56
N VAL A 93 1.15 -10.99 -13.64
CA VAL A 93 2.48 -10.90 -13.01
C VAL A 93 2.67 -9.57 -12.26
N ASP A 94 1.59 -8.82 -12.07
CA ASP A 94 1.59 -7.52 -11.41
C ASP A 94 1.34 -7.72 -9.91
N ASN A 95 2.26 -7.27 -9.05
CA ASN A 95 2.10 -7.31 -7.60
C ASN A 95 1.28 -6.12 -7.06
N CYS A 96 0.94 -5.16 -7.91
CA CYS A 96 0.01 -4.06 -7.62
C CYS A 96 -0.96 -3.82 -8.78
N PRO A 97 -1.87 -4.75 -9.08
CA PRO A 97 -2.65 -4.76 -10.32
C PRO A 97 -3.54 -3.53 -10.59
N MET A 98 -3.74 -2.67 -9.57
CA MET A 98 -4.57 -1.47 -9.63
C MET A 98 -3.79 -0.18 -9.35
N THR A 99 -2.49 -0.28 -9.07
CA THR A 99 -1.64 0.84 -8.67
C THR A 99 -0.35 0.85 -9.48
N PRO A 100 -0.17 1.84 -10.39
CA PRO A 100 0.95 1.85 -11.32
C PRO A 100 2.32 1.73 -10.64
N GLY A 101 3.10 0.71 -11.00
CA GLY A 101 4.38 0.37 -10.35
C GLY A 101 5.32 -0.47 -11.23
N THR A 102 6.08 0.17 -12.11
CA THR A 102 6.89 -0.55 -13.12
C THR A 102 8.06 -1.37 -12.58
N ASP A 103 8.51 -1.11 -11.36
CA ASP A 103 9.68 -1.77 -10.75
C ASP A 103 9.31 -3.07 -10.00
N GLN A 104 8.03 -3.27 -9.68
CA GLN A 104 7.50 -4.47 -9.05
C GLN A 104 8.28 -4.85 -7.78
N SER A 105 8.65 -3.81 -7.02
CA SER A 105 9.29 -3.95 -5.71
C SER A 105 8.29 -4.55 -4.71
N ASP A 106 8.80 -5.39 -3.81
CA ASP A 106 8.06 -6.14 -2.81
C ASP A 106 9.04 -6.40 -1.65
N ALA A 107 9.09 -5.46 -0.71
CA ALA A 107 10.13 -5.40 0.32
C ALA A 107 10.00 -6.50 1.37
N ASP A 108 8.77 -6.94 1.68
CA ASP A 108 8.51 -7.98 2.67
C ASP A 108 8.29 -9.39 2.07
N GLY A 109 8.04 -9.47 0.75
CA GLY A 109 7.87 -10.71 0.01
C GLY A 109 6.52 -11.38 0.22
N ASP A 110 5.49 -10.65 0.65
CA ASP A 110 4.15 -11.18 0.88
C ASP A 110 3.30 -11.31 -0.41
N GLY A 111 3.75 -10.65 -1.49
CA GLY A 111 3.14 -10.67 -2.81
C GLY A 111 2.28 -9.44 -3.14
N ALA A 112 2.09 -8.51 -2.21
CA ALA A 112 1.67 -7.14 -2.48
C ALA A 112 2.91 -6.28 -2.74
N GLY A 113 2.91 -5.48 -3.82
CA GLY A 113 4.06 -4.63 -4.11
C GLY A 113 4.11 -3.36 -3.25
N ASP A 114 5.30 -2.76 -3.12
CA ASP A 114 5.54 -1.53 -2.33
C ASP A 114 4.62 -0.35 -2.73
N ALA A 115 4.07 -0.37 -3.96
CA ALA A 115 3.19 0.68 -4.45
C ALA A 115 1.76 0.59 -3.87
N CYS A 116 1.31 -0.61 -3.52
CA CYS A 116 -0.04 -0.90 -3.05
C CYS A 116 -0.06 -1.48 -1.62
N ASP A 117 1.07 -1.92 -1.09
CA ASP A 117 1.22 -2.13 0.35
C ASP A 117 1.28 -0.78 1.06
N THR A 118 0.37 -0.58 2.00
CA THR A 118 0.28 0.63 2.82
C THR A 118 0.14 0.30 4.31
N GLY A 119 0.17 -0.99 4.64
CA GLY A 119 -0.04 -1.50 5.98
C GLY A 119 1.26 -1.56 6.76
N ASP A 120 2.28 -2.18 6.17
CA ASP A 120 3.58 -2.52 6.74
C ASP A 120 4.52 -2.99 5.61
N THR A 121 4.98 -2.06 4.76
CA THR A 121 5.57 -2.38 3.45
C THR A 121 6.81 -3.27 3.52
N ASP A 122 7.54 -3.28 4.63
CA ASP A 122 8.70 -4.15 4.83
C ASP A 122 8.49 -5.30 5.84
N GLY A 123 7.25 -5.44 6.34
CA GLY A 123 6.82 -6.58 7.15
C GLY A 123 7.55 -6.72 8.49
N ASP A 124 8.16 -5.65 9.01
CA ASP A 124 8.92 -5.69 10.25
C ASP A 124 8.05 -5.55 11.51
N GLY A 125 6.74 -5.33 11.31
CA GLY A 125 5.73 -5.18 12.35
C GLY A 125 5.43 -3.73 12.72
N PHE A 126 6.06 -2.75 12.06
CA PHE A 126 5.80 -1.33 12.23
C PHE A 126 5.12 -0.75 11.00
N SER A 127 3.85 -0.38 11.15
CA SER A 127 3.12 0.20 10.03
C SER A 127 3.83 1.39 9.37
N ASP A 128 3.71 1.51 8.05
CA ASP A 128 4.11 2.66 7.23
C ASP A 128 3.85 4.02 7.88
N ARG A 129 2.69 4.13 8.55
CA ARG A 129 2.26 5.38 9.20
C ARG A 129 3.06 5.70 10.46
N ALA A 130 3.54 4.69 11.18
CA ALA A 130 4.43 4.85 12.32
C ALA A 130 5.80 5.33 11.85
N GLU A 131 6.32 4.74 10.79
CA GLU A 131 7.61 5.05 10.19
C GLU A 131 7.64 6.42 9.51
N TYR A 132 6.60 6.75 8.72
CA TYR A 132 6.41 8.09 8.17
C TYR A 132 6.43 9.16 9.27
N ARG A 133 5.82 8.85 10.41
CA ARG A 133 5.83 9.76 11.57
C ARG A 133 7.19 9.85 12.23
N VAL A 134 8.11 8.95 12.05
CA VAL A 134 9.48 9.07 12.59
C VAL A 134 10.51 9.37 11.50
N SER A 135 10.02 9.63 10.28
CA SER A 135 10.77 9.94 9.08
C SER A 135 11.75 8.83 8.67
N THR A 136 11.38 7.57 8.88
CA THR A 136 12.15 6.39 8.50
C THR A 136 11.67 5.75 7.20
N SER A 137 12.49 4.86 6.64
CA SER A 137 12.23 4.10 5.42
C SER A 137 11.20 3.00 5.65
N ARG A 138 10.06 3.11 4.94
CA ARG A 138 8.97 2.14 4.99
C ARG A 138 9.22 0.83 4.26
N THR A 139 10.23 0.82 3.40
CA THR A 139 10.56 -0.32 2.53
C THR A 139 11.84 -1.02 3.00
N LEU A 140 12.24 -0.85 4.26
CA LEU A 140 13.50 -1.37 4.77
C LEU A 140 13.37 -1.86 6.21
N ALA A 141 13.11 -3.17 6.34
CA ALA A 141 12.97 -3.81 7.64
C ALA A 141 14.20 -3.64 8.54
N CYS A 142 15.41 -3.59 7.95
CA CYS A 142 16.67 -3.40 8.69
C CYS A 142 17.75 -2.62 7.96
N GLY A 143 18.54 -1.88 8.75
CA GLY A 143 19.75 -1.19 8.30
C GLY A 143 19.68 0.32 8.52
N VAL A 144 20.32 1.06 7.62
CA VAL A 144 20.33 2.53 7.68
C VAL A 144 18.96 3.03 7.25
N ASP A 145 18.31 3.86 8.07
CA ASP A 145 16.96 4.42 7.85
C ASP A 145 15.80 3.45 8.15
N ALA A 146 16.07 2.23 8.60
CA ALA A 146 15.04 1.27 9.05
C ALA A 146 14.48 1.61 10.44
N TRP A 147 13.26 1.15 10.73
CA TRP A 147 12.68 1.25 12.08
C TRP A 147 12.08 -0.07 12.56
N PRO A 148 12.76 -0.79 13.47
CA PRO A 148 13.44 -0.22 14.63
C PRO A 148 14.94 -0.06 14.37
N ALA A 149 15.51 1.06 14.85
CA ALA A 149 16.89 1.42 14.50
C ALA A 149 17.92 0.42 15.08
N ASP A 150 18.67 -0.23 14.20
CA ASP A 150 19.82 -1.10 14.50
C ASP A 150 21.10 -0.45 13.92
N ILE A 151 21.68 0.47 14.70
CA ILE A 151 22.77 1.35 14.24
C ILE A 151 24.07 0.56 14.06
N ASN A 152 24.29 -0.44 14.91
CA ASN A 152 25.50 -1.26 14.89
C ASN A 152 25.36 -2.56 14.09
N ASN A 153 24.16 -2.86 13.58
CA ASN A 153 23.78 -4.00 12.77
C ASN A 153 24.02 -5.35 13.46
N ASP A 154 23.60 -5.45 14.73
CA ASP A 154 23.69 -6.67 15.55
C ASP A 154 22.36 -7.43 15.70
N GLY A 155 21.30 -6.93 15.07
CA GLY A 155 19.98 -7.54 14.98
C GLY A 155 19.00 -7.10 16.07
N TYR A 156 19.38 -6.15 16.91
CA TYR A 156 18.53 -5.64 17.99
C TYR A 156 18.68 -4.13 18.14
N SER A 157 17.58 -3.45 18.44
CA SER A 157 17.64 -2.08 18.96
C SER A 157 17.90 -2.14 20.47
N ASP A 158 19.13 -1.87 20.91
CA ASP A 158 19.52 -1.95 22.31
C ASP A 158 20.45 -0.82 22.81
N ILE A 159 21.09 -1.03 23.98
CA ILE A 159 21.93 -0.01 24.62
C ILE A 159 23.18 0.27 23.81
N SER A 160 23.63 -0.69 23.01
CA SER A 160 24.79 -0.54 22.15
C SER A 160 24.50 0.45 21.01
N ASP A 161 23.29 0.46 20.47
CA ASP A 161 22.86 1.45 19.47
C ASP A 161 22.73 2.84 20.09
N VAL A 162 22.15 2.94 21.30
CA VAL A 162 22.09 4.23 22.03
C VAL A 162 23.49 4.73 22.37
N SER A 163 24.40 3.82 22.72
CA SER A 163 25.81 4.15 22.98
C SER A 163 26.51 4.64 21.72
N ALA A 164 26.19 4.05 20.56
CA ALA A 164 26.68 4.51 19.26
C ALA A 164 26.14 5.90 18.90
N LEU A 165 24.83 6.13 19.09
CA LEU A 165 24.18 7.42 18.83
C LEU A 165 24.71 8.53 19.73
N THR A 166 24.83 8.28 21.04
CA THR A 166 25.34 9.29 21.99
C THR A 166 26.82 9.64 21.76
N GLY A 167 27.57 8.77 21.07
CA GLY A 167 28.95 9.03 20.65
C GLY A 167 29.10 10.20 19.67
N VAL A 168 28.03 10.55 18.95
CA VAL A 168 27.98 11.66 17.98
C VAL A 168 27.01 12.78 18.41
N PHE A 169 26.65 12.84 19.70
CA PHE A 169 25.73 13.85 20.21
C PHE A 169 26.22 15.28 19.94
N GLY A 170 25.34 16.12 19.37
CA GLY A 170 25.63 17.50 18.99
C GLY A 170 26.45 17.64 17.71
N GLU A 171 26.80 16.56 17.02
CA GLU A 171 27.38 16.62 15.69
C GLU A 171 26.32 17.03 14.66
N ALA A 172 26.73 17.84 13.69
CA ALA A 172 25.89 18.19 12.57
C ALA A 172 25.69 16.98 11.64
N VAL A 173 24.55 16.91 10.97
CA VAL A 173 24.19 15.95 9.94
C VAL A 173 24.19 16.67 8.57
N PRO A 174 25.27 16.59 7.75
CA PRO A 174 25.29 17.06 6.36
C PRO A 174 25.60 15.89 5.35
N PRO A 175 25.51 16.09 4.02
CA PRO A 175 25.07 15.06 3.06
C PRO A 175 26.09 13.93 2.74
N ALA A 176 25.54 12.71 2.57
CA ALA A 176 26.08 11.42 2.07
C ALA A 176 26.67 10.41 3.09
N PRO A 177 26.01 9.25 3.35
CA PRO A 177 24.58 8.94 3.19
C PRO A 177 23.76 9.50 4.36
N ALA A 178 22.49 9.83 4.12
CA ALA A 178 21.58 10.19 5.19
C ALA A 178 21.45 9.01 6.16
N ARG A 179 21.76 9.22 7.44
CA ARG A 179 21.19 8.39 8.49
C ARG A 179 19.99 9.16 8.98
N TYR A 180 18.82 8.82 8.46
CA TYR A 180 17.55 9.29 8.98
C TYR A 180 17.32 8.59 10.32
N ASN A 181 18.05 9.04 11.33
CA ASN A 181 17.95 8.51 12.68
C ASN A 181 16.77 9.20 13.38
N ILE A 182 15.67 8.47 13.53
CA ILE A 182 14.98 8.37 14.82
C ILE A 182 14.32 9.68 15.33
N ALA A 183 13.70 10.55 14.50
CA ALA A 183 12.67 11.52 14.94
C ALA A 183 11.93 12.31 13.79
N PRO A 184 10.61 12.58 13.92
CA PRO A 184 9.90 13.76 13.43
C PRO A 184 10.22 15.00 14.26
N ASP A 185 10.91 15.93 13.63
CA ASP A 185 10.38 17.24 13.30
C ASP A 185 11.13 17.68 12.02
N PRO A 186 10.83 18.81 11.35
CA PRO A 186 11.49 19.14 10.07
C PRO A 186 13.02 19.06 10.24
N PRO A 187 13.76 18.49 9.27
CA PRO A 187 15.10 17.96 9.46
C PRO A 187 15.96 18.89 10.31
N ASP A 188 16.13 18.56 11.57
CA ASP A 188 17.14 19.20 12.39
C ASP A 188 18.47 18.59 12.00
N GLY A 189 19.41 19.46 11.65
CA GLY A 189 20.69 19.02 11.11
C GLY A 189 21.63 18.53 12.20
N PHE A 190 21.16 17.97 13.32
CA PHE A 190 21.98 17.62 14.48
C PHE A 190 21.45 16.40 15.22
N VAL A 191 22.35 15.60 15.81
CA VAL A 191 21.98 14.55 16.78
C VAL A 191 21.73 15.17 18.15
N ASP A 192 20.54 14.99 18.73
CA ASP A 192 20.13 15.58 19.99
C ASP A 192 19.40 14.61 20.96
N ILE A 193 18.81 15.16 22.03
CA ILE A 193 18.18 14.35 23.09
C ILE A 193 16.88 13.68 22.65
N THR A 194 16.25 14.20 21.60
CA THR A 194 15.02 13.68 21.00
C THR A 194 15.31 12.33 20.34
N ASP A 195 16.44 12.22 19.64
CA ASP A 195 16.89 10.97 18.99
C ASP A 195 17.15 9.88 20.03
N VAL A 196 17.91 10.22 21.06
CA VAL A 196 18.24 9.28 22.16
C VAL A 196 16.96 8.81 22.85
N SER A 197 16.03 9.73 23.13
CA SER A 197 14.77 9.42 23.81
C SER A 197 13.91 8.44 23.02
N ARG A 198 13.90 8.54 21.69
CA ARG A 198 13.09 7.66 20.82
C ARG A 198 13.69 6.28 20.66
N MET A 199 15.01 6.16 20.52
CA MET A 199 15.68 4.86 20.58
C MET A 199 15.40 4.14 21.90
N THR A 200 15.41 4.88 23.02
CA THR A 200 15.14 4.24 24.31
C THR A 200 13.73 3.64 24.43
N GLY A 201 12.79 4.07 23.58
CA GLY A 201 11.45 3.51 23.50
C GLY A 201 11.37 2.14 22.82
N LEU A 202 12.43 1.70 22.13
CA LEU A 202 12.47 0.49 21.31
C LEU A 202 13.41 -0.60 21.84
N PHE A 203 13.83 -0.49 23.10
CA PHE A 203 14.76 -1.45 23.68
C PHE A 203 14.28 -2.90 23.56
N GLY A 204 15.12 -3.74 22.95
CA GLY A 204 14.87 -5.18 22.81
C GLY A 204 13.92 -5.54 21.67
N VAL A 205 13.53 -4.56 20.83
CA VAL A 205 12.88 -4.88 19.55
C VAL A 205 13.94 -5.46 18.62
N ARG A 206 13.58 -6.54 17.94
CA ARG A 206 14.47 -7.23 17.02
C ARG A 206 14.31 -6.64 15.64
N CYS A 207 15.43 -6.32 15.01
CA CYS A 207 15.49 -6.06 13.59
C CYS A 207 15.95 -7.38 12.94
N SER A 208 15.07 -8.07 12.19
CA SER A 208 15.49 -9.24 11.41
C SER A 208 15.10 -9.02 9.96
N PRO A 209 16.04 -9.18 9.00
CA PRO A 209 15.68 -9.41 7.62
C PRO A 209 15.01 -10.77 7.45
#